data_AF-A0AA88DMH5-F1
#
_entry.id   AF-A0AA88DMH5-F1
#
_cell.length_a   1.000
_cell.length_b   1.000
_cell.length_c   1.000
_cell.angle_alpha   90.00
_cell.angle_beta   90.00
_cell.angle_gamma   90.00
#
_symmetry.space_group_name_H-M   'P 1'
#
loop_
_entity.id
_entity.type
_entity.pdbx_description
1 polymer ?
#
loop_
_entity_poly.entity_id
_entity_poly.type
_entity_poly.pdbx_seq_one_letter_code
_entity_poly.pdbx_strand_id
1 'polypeptide(L)'
;MEAVNKTIKENLKKKLEQLKGAWIDELLKVLWAYQTTCITTTEETPFSLVYGMATKLDLLEQKRKHAYIKTASRNQIVAQYYNKRVKPRTLKVGDMVLKKAITQVPGQDSFGPKWEGLFCVIGIVHPGQGFFGPQWLT
;
A
#
# COMPACT_ATOMS: atom_id res chain seq x y z
N MET A 1 6.79 21.75 -45.65
CA MET A 1 6.75 22.23 -44.25
C MET A 1 8.04 22.91 -43.81
N GLU A 2 9.22 22.52 -44.33
CA GLU A 2 10.51 23.12 -43.93
C GLU A 2 10.69 24.60 -44.28
N ALA A 3 10.15 25.08 -45.40
CA ALA A 3 10.25 26.47 -45.82
C ALA A 3 9.56 27.44 -44.84
N VAL A 4 8.39 27.05 -44.30
CA VAL A 4 7.65 27.84 -43.30
C VAL A 4 8.40 27.87 -41.97
N ASN A 5 8.94 26.73 -41.53
CA ASN A 5 9.75 26.66 -40.32
C ASN A 5 11.01 27.54 -40.41
N LYS A 6 11.61 27.63 -41.60
CA LYS A 6 12.76 28.51 -41.85
C LYS A 6 12.38 29.99 -41.72
N THR A 7 11.25 30.40 -42.29
CA THR A 7 10.71 31.77 -42.17
C THR A 7 10.34 32.14 -40.74
N ILE A 8 9.79 31.19 -39.97
CA ILE A 8 9.48 31.37 -38.55
C ILE A 8 10.79 31.56 -37.75
N LYS A 9 11.79 30.72 -38.00
CA LYS A 9 13.09 30.79 -37.33
C LYS A 9 13.80 32.13 -37.60
N GLU A 10 13.75 32.61 -38.84
CA GLU A 10 14.33 33.91 -39.23
C GLU A 10 13.59 35.10 -38.59
N ASN A 11 12.26 35.06 -38.51
CA ASN A 11 11.47 36.09 -37.83
C ASN A 11 11.75 36.14 -36.33
N LEU A 12 11.83 34.98 -35.68
CA LEU A 12 12.17 34.88 -34.26
C LEU A 12 13.57 35.42 -34.00
N LYS A 13 14.53 35.09 -34.88
CA LYS A 13 15.89 35.62 -34.79
C LYS A 13 15.92 37.14 -34.92
N LYS A 14 15.18 37.71 -35.88
CA LYS A 14 15.08 39.18 -36.05
C LYS A 14 14.47 39.89 -34.85
N LYS A 15 13.39 39.34 -34.28
CA LYS A 15 12.76 39.89 -33.06
C LYS A 15 13.69 39.80 -31.85
N LEU A 16 14.45 38.71 -31.74
CA LEU A 16 15.41 38.50 -30.65
C LEU A 16 16.55 39.54 -30.71
N GLU A 17 17.07 39.80 -31.92
CA GLU A 17 18.10 40.83 -32.15
C GLU A 17 17.57 42.26 -31.93
N GLN A 18 16.30 42.54 -32.25
CA GLN A 18 15.69 43.85 -31.98
C GLN A 18 15.52 44.15 -30.49
N LEU A 19 15.32 43.11 -29.67
CA LEU A 19 15.03 43.25 -28.24
C LEU A 19 16.28 43.36 -27.35
N LYS A 20 17.51 43.50 -27.89
CA LYS A 20 18.81 43.79 -27.22
C LYS A 20 18.75 44.03 -25.68
N GLY A 21 18.45 43.00 -24.88
CA GLY A 21 18.38 43.05 -23.41
C GLY A 21 17.00 42.85 -22.78
N ALA A 22 15.90 43.26 -23.42
CA ALA A 22 14.52 43.03 -22.97
C ALA A 22 13.96 41.64 -23.34
N TRP A 23 14.74 40.83 -24.08
CA TRP A 23 14.33 39.49 -24.49
C TRP A 23 14.12 38.55 -23.30
N ILE A 24 14.80 38.76 -22.17
CA ILE A 24 14.63 37.96 -20.95
C ILE A 24 13.22 38.16 -20.40
N ASP A 25 12.73 39.39 -20.34
CA ASP A 25 11.38 39.69 -19.84
C ASP A 25 10.30 39.11 -20.77
N GLU A 26 10.49 39.19 -22.09
CA GLU A 26 9.58 38.57 -23.06
C GLU A 26 9.64 37.04 -23.04
N LEU A 27 10.83 36.46 -22.86
CA LEU A 27 10.99 35.02 -22.69
C LEU A 27 10.26 34.56 -21.43
N LEU A 28 10.38 35.30 -20.32
CA LEU A 28 9.71 34.99 -19.07
C LEU A 28 8.19 35.04 -19.24
N LYS A 29 7.67 36.04 -19.95
CA LYS A 29 6.22 36.16 -20.25
C LYS A 29 5.72 35.01 -21.11
N VAL A 30 6.44 34.64 -22.16
CA VAL A 30 6.07 33.53 -23.04
C VAL A 30 6.14 32.20 -22.31
N LEU A 31 7.18 32.00 -21.49
CA LEU A 31 7.33 30.82 -20.66
C LEU A 31 6.22 30.74 -19.62
N TRP A 32 5.88 31.85 -18.98
CA TRP A 32 4.77 31.93 -18.02
C TRP A 32 3.44 31.63 -18.71
N ALA A 33 3.17 32.26 -19.86
CA ALA A 33 1.98 32.01 -20.66
C ALA A 33 1.88 30.53 -21.06
N TYR A 34 2.99 29.91 -21.48
CA TYR A 34 3.02 28.48 -21.79
C TYR A 34 2.79 27.58 -20.56
N GLN A 35 3.31 27.97 -19.39
CA GLN A 35 3.11 27.24 -18.14
C GLN A 35 1.70 27.41 -17.55
N THR A 36 1.03 28.54 -17.79
CA THR A 36 -0.30 28.86 -17.22
C THR A 36 -1.47 28.69 -18.18
N THR A 37 -1.25 28.66 -19.49
CA THR A 37 -2.34 28.40 -20.44
C THR A 37 -2.65 26.90 -20.44
N CYS A 38 -3.91 26.57 -20.20
CA CYS A 38 -4.42 25.23 -20.40
C CYS A 38 -4.30 24.87 -21.89
N ILE A 39 -3.67 23.73 -22.19
CA ILE A 39 -3.64 23.21 -23.55
C ILE A 39 -5.04 22.65 -23.84
N THR A 40 -5.66 23.14 -24.91
CA THR A 40 -7.09 22.97 -25.27
C THR A 40 -7.57 21.52 -25.39
N THR A 41 -6.66 20.55 -25.43
CA THR A 41 -6.95 19.11 -25.60
C THR A 41 -6.84 18.31 -24.30
N THR A 42 -6.20 18.84 -23.26
CA THR A 42 -5.96 18.11 -22.00
C THR A 42 -6.57 18.81 -20.79
N GLU A 43 -7.06 20.04 -20.92
CA GLU A 43 -7.62 20.89 -19.85
C GLU A 43 -6.69 21.17 -18.65
N GLU A 44 -5.54 20.50 -18.57
CA GLU A 44 -4.51 20.70 -17.56
C GLU A 44 -3.36 21.57 -18.10
N THR A 45 -2.78 22.38 -17.23
CA THR A 45 -1.59 23.18 -17.57
C THR A 45 -0.35 22.28 -17.63
N PRO A 46 0.63 22.55 -18.52
CA PRO A 46 1.86 21.77 -18.60
C PRO A 46 2.61 21.66 -17.26
N PHE A 47 2.58 22.73 -16.46
CA PHE A 47 3.17 22.74 -15.11
C PHE A 47 2.43 21.80 -14.15
N SER A 48 1.09 21.81 -14.17
CA SER A 48 0.27 20.88 -13.38
C SER A 48 0.48 19.42 -13.79
N LEU A 49 0.70 19.17 -15.08
CA LEU A 49 0.91 17.82 -15.59
C LEU A 49 2.23 17.22 -15.09
N VAL A 50 3.31 18.02 -15.07
CA VAL A 50 4.64 17.57 -14.61
C VAL A 50 4.75 17.57 -13.08
N TYR A 51 4.35 18.67 -12.43
CA TYR A 51 4.58 18.85 -10.99
C TYR A 51 3.34 18.52 -10.13
N GLY A 52 2.14 18.68 -10.66
CA GLY A 52 0.89 18.36 -9.96
C GLY A 52 0.66 16.85 -9.80
N MET A 53 1.12 16.03 -10.75
CA MET A 53 1.04 14.57 -10.62
C MET A 53 2.01 14.04 -9.56
N ALA A 54 3.27 14.47 -9.60
CA ALA A 54 4.29 14.05 -8.65
C ALA A 54 3.89 14.38 -7.20
N THR A 55 3.42 15.61 -6.96
CA THR A 55 2.95 16.04 -5.63
C THR A 55 1.72 15.26 -5.14
N LYS A 56 0.77 14.93 -6.03
CA LYS A 56 -0.39 14.09 -5.68
C LYS A 56 0.03 12.66 -5.32
N LEU A 57 0.99 12.09 -6.05
CA LEU A 57 1.50 10.74 -5.79
C LEU A 57 2.26 10.68 -4.45
N ASP A 58 3.14 11.65 -4.18
CA ASP A 58 3.87 11.74 -2.91
C ASP A 58 2.92 11.84 -1.71
N LEU A 59 1.88 12.66 -1.83
CA LEU A 59 0.87 12.82 -0.78
C LEU A 59 0.09 11.52 -0.54
N LEU A 60 -0.26 10.79 -1.60
CA LEU A 60 -0.94 9.51 -1.50
C LEU A 60 -0.06 8.47 -0.81
N GLU A 61 1.23 8.43 -1.16
CA GLU A 61 2.17 7.51 -0.55
C GLU A 61 2.40 7.83 0.94
N GLN A 62 2.49 9.11 1.29
CA GLN A 62 2.55 9.56 2.69
C GLN A 62 1.30 9.14 3.48
N LYS A 63 0.11 9.33 2.91
CA LYS A 63 -1.16 8.89 3.54
C LYS A 63 -1.20 7.37 3.73
N ARG A 64 -0.75 6.60 2.74
CA ARG A 64 -0.63 5.13 2.83
C ARG A 64 0.33 4.72 3.95
N LYS A 65 1.53 5.30 4.00
CA LYS A 65 2.52 5.04 5.06
C LYS A 65 1.97 5.35 6.45
N HIS A 66 1.32 6.49 6.62
CA HIS A 66 0.71 6.87 7.88
C HIS A 66 -0.44 5.91 8.29
N ALA A 67 -1.31 5.53 7.35
CA ALA A 67 -2.38 4.58 7.60
C ALA A 67 -1.84 3.19 7.99
N TYR A 68 -0.78 2.72 7.32
CA TYR A 68 -0.12 1.46 7.63
C TYR A 68 0.44 1.45 9.06
N ILE A 69 1.24 2.47 9.41
CA ILE A 69 1.83 2.59 10.76
C ILE A 69 0.73 2.61 11.81
N LYS A 70 -0.33 3.41 11.60
CA LYS A 70 -1.45 3.50 12.55
C LYS A 70 -2.15 2.16 12.76
N THR A 71 -2.39 1.41 11.69
CA THR A 71 -3.02 0.08 11.79
C THR A 71 -2.09 -0.93 12.48
N ALA A 72 -0.80 -0.93 12.13
CA ALA A 72 0.19 -1.80 12.75
C ALA A 72 0.31 -1.54 14.27
N SER A 73 0.40 -0.28 14.69
CA SER A 73 0.45 0.09 16.11
C SER A 73 -0.80 -0.34 16.87
N ARG A 74 -2.00 -0.14 16.29
CA ARG A 74 -3.25 -0.63 16.91
C ARG A 74 -3.23 -2.15 17.06
N ASN A 75 -2.88 -2.88 16.00
CA ASN A 75 -2.85 -4.35 16.01
C ASN A 75 -1.82 -4.86 17.03
N GLN A 76 -0.68 -4.19 17.17
CA GLN A 76 0.36 -4.55 18.12
C GLN A 76 -0.11 -4.41 19.57
N ILE A 77 -0.81 -3.32 19.92
CA ILE A 77 -1.36 -3.11 21.27
C ILE A 77 -2.38 -4.19 21.61
N VAL A 78 -3.28 -4.50 20.68
CA VAL A 78 -4.27 -5.56 20.84
C VAL A 78 -3.60 -6.92 21.01
N ALA A 79 -2.59 -7.23 20.18
CA ALA A 79 -1.82 -8.46 20.29
C ALA A 79 -1.09 -8.56 21.64
N GLN A 80 -0.48 -7.47 22.11
CA GLN A 80 0.18 -7.43 23.42
C GLN A 80 -0.81 -7.69 24.57
N TYR A 81 -2.01 -7.10 24.51
CA TYR A 81 -3.05 -7.32 25.53
C TYR A 81 -3.44 -8.80 25.64
N TYR A 82 -3.71 -9.46 24.51
CA TYR A 82 -4.06 -10.88 24.50
C TYR A 82 -2.86 -11.77 24.89
N ASN A 83 -1.68 -11.49 24.33
CA ASN A 83 -0.47 -12.28 24.58
C ASN A 83 0.01 -12.20 26.04
N LYS A 84 -0.25 -11.09 26.75
CA LYS A 84 0.11 -10.95 28.18
C LYS A 84 -0.51 -12.04 29.07
N ARG A 85 -1.62 -12.65 28.65
CA ARG A 85 -2.33 -13.70 29.39
C ARG A 85 -2.04 -15.12 28.88
N VAL A 86 -1.30 -15.26 27.77
CA VAL A 86 -0.94 -16.55 27.20
C VAL A 86 0.30 -17.06 27.91
N LYS A 87 0.17 -18.17 28.63
CA LYS A 87 1.33 -18.91 29.15
C LYS A 87 1.76 -19.91 28.09
N PRO A 88 2.95 -19.75 27.47
CA PRO A 88 3.43 -20.75 26.52
C PRO A 88 3.59 -22.08 27.25
N ARG A 89 2.89 -23.11 26.76
CA ARG A 89 2.97 -24.47 27.29
C ARG A 89 3.70 -25.33 26.27
N THR A 90 4.77 -25.98 26.70
CA THR A 90 5.43 -27.02 25.91
C THR A 90 4.61 -28.29 26.00
N LEU A 91 4.14 -28.79 24.85
CA LEU A 91 3.45 -30.07 24.76
C LEU A 91 4.48 -31.19 24.83
N LYS A 92 4.13 -32.30 25.48
CA LYS A 92 4.90 -33.54 25.50
C LYS A 92 4.07 -34.69 24.92
N VAL A 93 4.76 -35.69 24.38
CA VAL A 93 4.11 -36.95 23.99
C VAL A 93 3.47 -37.56 25.23
N GLY A 94 2.21 -37.98 25.13
CA GLY A 94 1.39 -38.44 26.24
C GLY A 94 0.53 -37.35 26.91
N ASP A 95 0.72 -36.06 26.59
CA ASP A 95 -0.18 -35.01 27.11
C ASP A 95 -1.57 -35.15 26.50
N MET A 96 -2.60 -35.02 27.34
CA MET A 96 -3.99 -34.92 26.88
C MET A 96 -4.34 -33.48 26.54
N VAL A 97 -4.85 -33.27 25.33
CA VAL A 97 -5.22 -31.95 24.80
C VAL A 97 -6.63 -31.97 24.21
N LEU A 98 -7.31 -30.83 24.26
CA LEU A 98 -8.60 -30.66 23.61
C LEU A 98 -8.39 -30.10 22.21
N LYS A 99 -8.93 -30.81 21.20
CA LYS A 99 -8.90 -30.33 19.81
C LYS A 99 -10.14 -29.49 19.53
N LYS A 100 -9.95 -28.30 18.98
CA LYS A 100 -11.04 -27.39 18.60
C LYS A 100 -11.81 -28.01 17.43
N ALA A 101 -13.13 -28.08 17.54
CA ALA A 101 -14.00 -28.55 16.47
C ALA A 101 -14.00 -27.57 15.30
N ILE A 102 -13.79 -28.08 14.10
CA ILE A 102 -13.90 -27.31 12.85
C ILE A 102 -15.37 -27.29 12.44
N THR A 103 -16.21 -26.64 13.23
CA THR A 103 -17.62 -26.44 12.88
C THR A 103 -17.74 -25.11 12.14
N GLN A 104 -17.47 -25.15 10.84
CA GLN A 104 -17.87 -24.10 9.90
C GLN A 104 -18.47 -24.77 8.66
N VAL A 105 -19.62 -25.41 8.83
CA VAL A 105 -20.49 -25.73 7.69
C VAL A 105 -21.25 -24.45 7.36
N PRO A 106 -21.17 -23.89 6.14
CA PRO A 106 -21.92 -22.70 5.77
C PRO A 106 -23.43 -22.97 5.94
N GLY A 107 -24.10 -22.19 6.79
CA GLY A 107 -25.55 -22.31 7.03
C GLY A 107 -25.97 -23.15 8.23
N GLN A 108 -25.04 -23.74 8.99
CA GLN A 108 -25.34 -24.38 10.26
C GLN A 108 -25.16 -23.40 11.43
N ASP A 109 -26.20 -23.23 12.23
CA ASP A 109 -26.18 -22.43 13.45
C ASP A 109 -25.21 -23.04 14.48
N SER A 110 -24.50 -22.17 15.19
CA SER A 110 -23.25 -22.49 15.90
C SER A 110 -23.44 -23.29 17.20
N PHE A 111 -24.46 -24.14 17.30
CA PHE A 111 -24.82 -24.89 18.50
C PHE A 111 -24.09 -26.24 18.64
N GLY A 112 -23.18 -26.58 17.72
CA GLY A 112 -22.31 -27.74 17.87
C GLY A 112 -21.27 -27.57 19.00
N PRO A 113 -20.79 -28.67 19.61
CA PRO A 113 -19.74 -28.60 20.62
C PRO A 113 -18.48 -27.95 20.03
N LYS A 114 -17.93 -26.96 20.75
CA LYS A 114 -16.74 -26.19 20.32
C LYS A 114 -15.44 -27.01 20.29
N TRP A 115 -15.46 -28.19 20.92
CA TRP A 115 -14.32 -29.08 21.10
C TRP A 115 -14.72 -30.49 20.67
N GLU A 116 -13.86 -31.18 19.93
CA GLU A 116 -14.10 -32.54 19.40
C GLU A 116 -13.99 -33.63 20.49
N GLY A 117 -13.21 -33.35 21.54
CA GLY A 117 -12.94 -34.30 22.62
C GLY A 117 -11.48 -34.25 23.08
N LEU A 118 -11.12 -35.17 23.98
CA LEU A 118 -9.76 -35.36 24.48
C LEU A 118 -8.95 -36.17 23.47
N PHE A 119 -7.77 -35.65 23.12
CA PHE A 119 -6.80 -36.29 22.24
C PHE A 119 -5.47 -36.44 22.95
N CYS A 120 -4.75 -37.51 22.66
CA CYS A 120 -3.39 -37.71 23.15
C CYS A 120 -2.39 -37.18 22.13
N VAL A 121 -1.36 -36.47 22.61
CA VAL A 121 -0.21 -36.11 21.78
C VAL A 121 0.61 -37.38 21.53
N ILE A 122 0.60 -37.87 20.29
CA ILE A 122 1.33 -39.08 19.87
C ILE A 122 2.71 -38.77 19.25
N GLY A 123 2.98 -37.50 18.94
CA GLY A 123 4.27 -37.05 18.39
C GLY A 123 4.37 -35.53 18.32
N ILE A 124 5.59 -34.99 18.31
CA ILE A 124 5.85 -33.54 18.19
C ILE A 124 6.73 -33.33 16.96
N VAL A 125 6.30 -32.45 16.06
CA VAL A 125 7.08 -32.08 14.86
C VAL A 125 8.01 -30.93 15.21
N HIS A 126 7.44 -29.86 15.79
CA HIS A 126 8.16 -28.68 16.28
C HIS A 126 7.44 -28.13 17.53
N PRO A 127 8.10 -27.30 18.37
CA PRO A 127 7.47 -26.73 19.55
C PRO A 127 6.13 -26.02 19.22
N GLY A 128 5.02 -26.56 19.73
CA GLY A 128 3.67 -26.06 19.48
C GLY A 128 2.89 -26.76 18.35
N GLN A 129 3.51 -27.67 17.60
CA GLN A 129 2.88 -28.46 16.54
C GLN A 129 3.13 -29.96 16.75
N GLY A 130 2.05 -30.72 17.02
CA GLY A 130 2.10 -32.15 17.29
C GLY A 130 1.07 -32.95 16.51
N PHE A 131 1.27 -34.26 16.46
CA PHE A 131 0.30 -35.23 15.98
C PHE A 131 -0.59 -35.66 17.12
N PHE A 132 -1.89 -35.73 16.86
CA PHE A 132 -2.91 -36.04 17.85
C PHE A 132 -3.62 -37.34 17.46
N GLY A 133 -3.58 -38.33 18.34
CA GLY A 133 -4.25 -39.60 18.17
C GLY A 133 -5.47 -39.70 19.09
N PRO A 134 -6.55 -40.39 18.69
CA PRO A 134 -7.60 -40.79 19.61
C PRO A 134 -7.03 -41.68 20.73
N GLN A 135 -7.66 -41.61 21.91
CA GLN A 135 -7.18 -42.23 23.15
C GLN A 135 -7.01 -43.77 23.09
N TRP A 136 -7.62 -44.45 22.12
CA TRP A 136 -7.52 -45.90 21.93
C TRP A 136 -6.31 -46.36 21.08
N LEU A 137 -5.49 -45.42 20.59
CA LEU A 137 -4.24 -45.70 19.84
C LEU A 137 -2.96 -45.67 20.70
N THR A 138 -3.09 -45.53 22.02
CA THR A 138 -1.97 -45.44 22.99
C THR A 138 -2.01 -46.55 24.02
#